data_AF-A0A1D2RFG6-F1
#
_entry.id   AF-A0A1D2RFG6-F1
#
_cell.length_a   1.000
_cell.length_b   1.000
_cell.length_c   1.000
_cell.angle_alpha   90.00
_cell.angle_beta   90.00
_cell.angle_gamma   90.00
#
_symmetry.space_group_name_H-M   'P 1'
#
loop_
_entity.id
_entity.type
_entity.pdbx_description
1 polymer ?
#
loop_
_entity_poly.entity_id
_entity_poly.type
_entity_poly.pdbx_seq_one_letter_code
_entity_poly.pdbx_strand_id
1 'polypeptide(L)'
;MAERFSEPVSQKGLNRFLTEYVWSPDELNDRRIEAHQEDPKMRWHAGGVVSLDDTLIEKSGKKIPGAGKFYDHSTGSFVHAQNIVTSHYADWQKHYPVAFRQYYKEGSKEAAEHGFRTKIQLAMELVDDAEGREFPGVYVADTWFFCKELVDHIEGCSKSGVMGAKSDPRELEIHGTPFIF
;
A
#
# COMPACT_ATOMS: atom_id res chain seq x y z
N MET A 1 -3.63 12.33 28.39
CA MET A 1 -5.00 11.80 28.40
C MET A 1 -5.58 12.12 27.03
N ALA A 2 -5.67 11.15 26.12
CA ALA A 2 -6.14 11.41 24.76
C ALA A 2 -7.66 11.61 24.79
N GLU A 3 -8.13 12.80 24.40
CA GLU A 3 -9.54 13.07 24.18
C GLU A 3 -10.05 12.18 23.06
N ARG A 4 -11.11 11.43 23.35
CA ARG A 4 -11.78 10.53 22.43
C ARG A 4 -12.62 11.38 21.47
N PHE A 5 -12.06 11.74 20.33
CA PHE A 5 -12.78 12.43 19.25
C PHE A 5 -13.72 11.46 18.52
N SER A 6 -14.84 11.09 19.14
CA SER A 6 -16.13 10.74 18.50
C SER A 6 -17.02 9.98 19.48
N GLU A 7 -18.31 10.28 19.45
CA GLU A 7 -19.34 9.43 20.05
C GLU A 7 -19.33 8.04 19.40
N PRO A 8 -19.61 6.96 20.14
CA PRO A 8 -19.65 5.62 19.56
C PRO A 8 -20.70 5.56 18.46
N VAL A 9 -20.25 5.40 17.21
CA VAL A 9 -21.13 5.21 16.06
C VAL A 9 -21.95 3.94 16.30
N SER A 10 -23.27 4.06 16.28
CA SER A 10 -24.14 2.89 16.42
C SER A 10 -23.80 1.86 15.34
N GLN A 11 -23.80 0.56 15.68
CA GLN A 11 -23.54 -0.51 14.71
C GLN A 11 -24.44 -0.39 13.46
N LYS A 12 -25.68 0.06 13.66
CA LYS A 12 -26.64 0.34 12.57
C LYS A 12 -26.19 1.49 11.68
N GLY A 13 -25.61 2.55 12.24
CA GLY A 13 -25.09 3.69 11.49
C GLY A 13 -23.87 3.30 10.64
N LEU A 14 -22.93 2.55 11.23
CA LEU A 14 -21.75 2.07 10.51
C LEU A 14 -22.15 1.13 9.36
N ASN A 15 -23.08 0.19 9.59
CA ASN A 15 -23.55 -0.69 8.52
C ASN A 15 -24.16 0.09 7.36
N ARG A 16 -25.03 1.07 7.64
CA ARG A 16 -25.61 1.91 6.57
C ARG A 16 -24.55 2.69 5.81
N PHE A 17 -23.54 3.22 6.52
CA PHE A 17 -22.41 3.87 5.85
C PHE A 17 -21.66 2.93 4.92
N LEU A 18 -21.37 1.72 5.36
CA LEU A 18 -20.63 0.75 4.56
C LEU A 18 -21.43 0.16 3.38
N THR A 19 -22.75 0.04 3.49
CA THR A 19 -23.56 -0.71 2.50
C THR A 19 -24.63 0.08 1.76
N GLU A 20 -25.10 1.20 2.30
CA GLU A 20 -26.25 1.95 1.75
C GLU A 20 -25.88 3.34 1.23
N TYR A 21 -24.87 4.00 1.82
CA TYR A 21 -24.44 5.30 1.32
C TYR A 21 -23.49 5.18 0.12
N VAL A 22 -23.59 6.17 -0.77
CA VAL A 22 -22.67 6.32 -1.89
C VAL A 22 -21.44 7.07 -1.38
N TRP A 23 -20.30 6.38 -1.34
CA TRP A 23 -18.99 6.96 -1.04
C TRP A 23 -17.92 6.28 -1.89
N SER A 24 -16.87 7.02 -2.21
CA SER A 24 -15.70 6.50 -2.92
C SER A 24 -14.58 6.21 -1.92
N PRO A 25 -14.03 4.98 -1.90
CA PRO A 25 -12.85 4.67 -1.11
C PRO A 25 -11.65 5.55 -1.45
N ASP A 26 -11.48 5.89 -2.71
CA ASP A 26 -10.37 6.73 -3.18
C ASP A 26 -10.55 8.18 -2.67
N GLU A 27 -11.75 8.76 -2.83
CA GLU A 27 -12.02 10.12 -2.32
C GLU A 27 -11.89 10.22 -0.79
N LEU A 28 -12.30 9.16 -0.07
CA LEU A 28 -12.12 9.12 1.38
C LEU A 28 -10.63 9.05 1.74
N ASN A 29 -9.85 8.27 0.99
CA ASN A 29 -8.41 8.17 1.19
C ASN A 29 -7.71 9.49 0.88
N ASP A 30 -8.11 10.18 -0.19
CA ASP A 30 -7.58 11.49 -0.57
C ASP A 30 -7.73 12.49 0.57
N ARG A 31 -8.95 12.64 1.09
CA ARG A 31 -9.22 13.52 2.24
C ARG A 31 -8.42 13.13 3.47
N ARG A 32 -8.21 11.83 3.70
CA ARG A 32 -7.39 11.35 4.82
C ARG A 32 -5.94 11.78 4.66
N ILE A 33 -5.36 11.63 3.47
CA ILE A 33 -3.97 12.01 3.19
C ILE A 33 -3.81 13.53 3.20
N GLU A 34 -4.75 14.29 2.65
CA GLU A 34 -4.79 15.76 2.74
C GLU A 34 -4.75 16.23 4.20
N ALA A 35 -5.64 15.67 5.05
CA ALA A 35 -5.66 15.97 6.47
C ALA A 35 -4.34 15.57 7.17
N HIS A 36 -3.67 14.50 6.74
CA HIS A 36 -2.34 14.16 7.23
C HIS A 36 -1.30 15.21 6.83
N GLN A 37 -1.36 15.77 5.63
CA GLN A 37 -0.41 16.81 5.21
C GLN A 37 -0.64 18.14 5.92
N GLU A 38 -1.85 18.43 6.39
CA GLU A 38 -2.15 19.62 7.20
C GLU A 38 -1.66 19.50 8.65
N ASP A 39 -1.63 18.29 9.22
CA ASP A 39 -1.15 18.05 10.59
C ASP A 39 0.40 17.89 10.62
N PRO A 40 1.15 18.78 11.30
CA PRO A 40 2.60 18.65 11.42
C PRO A 40 3.09 17.31 11.98
N LYS A 41 2.26 16.62 12.77
CA LYS A 41 2.57 15.29 13.32
C LYS A 41 2.39 14.17 12.31
N MET A 42 1.66 14.39 11.21
CA MET A 42 1.34 13.37 10.20
C MET A 42 1.92 13.70 8.83
N ARG A 43 2.25 14.97 8.56
CA ARG A 43 2.82 15.41 7.29
C ARG A 43 4.09 14.66 6.94
N TRP A 44 4.28 14.40 5.65
CA TRP A 44 5.49 13.78 5.15
C TRP A 44 6.74 14.56 5.53
N HIS A 45 7.81 13.80 5.73
CA HIS A 45 9.15 14.29 5.92
C HIS A 45 9.97 13.98 4.66
N ALA A 46 10.87 14.88 4.24
CA ALA A 46 11.69 14.69 3.04
C ALA A 46 12.62 13.46 3.11
N GLY A 47 13.04 13.09 4.33
CA GLY A 47 13.78 11.86 4.63
C GLY A 47 12.90 10.66 4.97
N GLY A 48 11.59 10.71 4.71
CA GLY A 48 10.70 9.56 4.84
C GLY A 48 10.81 8.63 3.64
N VAL A 49 10.22 7.44 3.77
CA VAL A 49 10.18 6.41 2.73
C VAL A 49 8.74 5.95 2.50
N VAL A 50 8.46 5.43 1.31
CA VAL A 50 7.24 4.64 1.03
C VAL A 50 7.64 3.21 0.71
N SER A 51 7.19 2.27 1.53
CA SER A 51 7.40 0.84 1.30
C SER A 51 6.29 0.23 0.45
N LEU A 52 6.66 -0.58 -0.53
CA LEU A 52 5.77 -1.38 -1.35
C LEU A 52 5.85 -2.86 -0.93
N ASP A 53 4.72 -3.42 -0.56
CA ASP A 53 4.61 -4.82 -0.12
C ASP A 53 3.19 -5.36 -0.37
N ASP A 54 3.02 -6.68 -0.31
CA ASP A 54 1.72 -7.33 -0.28
C ASP A 54 1.45 -8.12 0.99
N THR A 55 0.18 -8.16 1.38
CA THR A 55 -0.27 -8.93 2.55
C THR A 55 -1.41 -9.87 2.15
N LEU A 56 -1.27 -11.14 2.53
CA LEU A 56 -2.36 -12.11 2.49
C LEU A 56 -3.24 -11.94 3.74
N ILE A 57 -4.49 -11.53 3.53
CA ILE A 57 -5.49 -11.43 4.58
C ILE A 57 -6.41 -12.64 4.49
N GLU A 58 -6.17 -13.62 5.36
CA GLU A 58 -7.00 -14.82 5.45
C GLU A 58 -8.47 -14.48 5.68
N LYS A 59 -9.34 -15.20 4.97
CA LYS A 59 -10.78 -15.04 5.03
C LYS A 59 -11.44 -16.37 5.34
N SER A 60 -12.45 -16.34 6.21
CA SER A 60 -13.33 -17.48 6.43
C SER A 60 -14.49 -17.53 5.42
N GLY A 61 -14.89 -16.38 4.87
CA GLY A 61 -16.00 -16.26 3.93
C GLY A 61 -15.62 -16.67 2.50
N LYS A 62 -16.39 -17.59 1.91
CA LYS A 62 -16.16 -18.10 0.54
C LYS A 62 -16.65 -17.18 -0.58
N LYS A 63 -17.48 -16.19 -0.26
CA LYS A 63 -18.08 -15.25 -1.23
C LYS A 63 -17.51 -13.83 -1.12
N ILE A 64 -16.39 -13.67 -0.42
CA ILE A 64 -15.73 -12.36 -0.29
C ILE A 64 -15.07 -12.04 -1.63
N PRO A 65 -15.42 -10.91 -2.29
CA PRO A 65 -14.82 -10.55 -3.57
C PRO A 65 -13.29 -10.47 -3.50
N GLY A 66 -12.61 -11.00 -4.51
CA GLY A 66 -11.15 -11.07 -4.55
C GLY A 66 -10.51 -12.06 -3.58
N ALA A 67 -11.29 -12.73 -2.72
CA ALA A 67 -10.75 -13.81 -1.91
C ALA A 67 -10.60 -15.09 -2.76
N GLY A 68 -9.45 -15.73 -2.66
CA GLY A 68 -9.14 -16.94 -3.42
C GLY A 68 -8.04 -17.76 -2.77
N LYS A 69 -7.63 -18.83 -3.47
CA LYS A 69 -6.57 -19.73 -3.00
C LYS A 69 -5.20 -19.16 -3.35
N PHE A 70 -4.45 -18.76 -2.33
CA PHE A 70 -3.08 -18.23 -2.43
C PHE A 70 -2.11 -19.13 -1.68
N TYR A 71 -0.89 -19.26 -2.19
CA TYR A 71 0.17 -19.95 -1.46
C TYR A 71 0.83 -18.95 -0.52
N ASP A 72 0.85 -19.28 0.77
CA ASP A 72 1.52 -18.50 1.78
C ASP A 72 2.89 -19.13 2.07
N HIS A 73 3.94 -18.40 1.72
CA HIS A 73 5.31 -18.83 1.89
C HIS A 73 5.74 -18.91 3.36
N SER A 74 5.07 -18.18 4.26
CA SER A 74 5.39 -18.20 5.70
C SER A 74 4.92 -19.48 6.38
N THR A 75 3.74 -20.00 5.99
CA THR A 75 3.19 -21.26 6.50
C THR A 75 3.51 -22.47 5.62
N GLY A 76 3.99 -22.25 4.39
CA GLY A 76 4.25 -23.32 3.42
C GLY A 76 2.98 -24.01 2.92
N SER A 77 1.84 -23.31 2.95
CA SER A 77 0.53 -23.89 2.70
C SER A 77 -0.35 -22.98 1.85
N PHE A 78 -1.42 -23.55 1.28
CA PHE A 78 -2.42 -22.75 0.59
C PHE A 78 -3.49 -22.26 1.56
N VAL A 79 -3.74 -20.95 1.55
CA VAL A 79 -4.77 -20.28 2.35
C VAL A 79 -5.86 -19.68 1.45
N HIS A 80 -7.07 -19.52 2.00
CA HIS A 80 -8.13 -18.74 1.37
C HIS A 80 -8.04 -17.31 1.88
N ALA A 81 -7.60 -16.38 1.04
CA ALA A 81 -7.23 -15.03 1.45
C ALA A 81 -7.58 -14.01 0.37
N GLN A 82 -7.66 -12.74 0.74
CA GLN A 82 -7.42 -11.64 -0.20
C GLN A 82 -5.93 -11.33 -0.21
N ASN A 83 -5.39 -10.97 -1.36
CA ASN A 83 -4.03 -10.42 -1.45
C ASN A 83 -4.12 -8.92 -1.74
N ILE A 84 -3.51 -8.09 -0.89
CA ILE A 84 -3.56 -6.64 -1.01
C ILE A 84 -2.14 -6.12 -1.17
N VAL A 85 -1.88 -5.37 -2.24
CA VAL A 85 -0.64 -4.61 -2.43
C VAL A 85 -0.82 -3.25 -1.77
N THR A 86 0.17 -2.79 -1.01
CA THR A 86 0.08 -1.58 -0.20
C THR A 86 1.28 -0.66 -0.43
N SER A 87 1.03 0.65 -0.37
CA SER A 87 2.06 1.66 -0.16
C SER A 87 1.97 2.16 1.28
N HIS A 88 3.07 2.13 2.00
CA HIS A 88 3.09 2.48 3.42
C HIS A 88 4.20 3.50 3.70
N TYR A 89 3.83 4.66 4.20
CA TYR A 89 4.77 5.72 4.54
C TYR A 89 5.43 5.43 5.89
N ALA A 90 6.72 5.70 6.02
CA ALA A 90 7.44 5.67 7.28
C ALA A 90 8.55 6.73 7.36
N ASP A 91 8.74 7.28 8.56
CA ASP A 91 9.94 8.01 8.99
C ASP A 91 10.29 7.62 10.43
N TRP A 92 11.26 8.31 11.05
CA TRP A 92 11.72 8.02 12.41
C TRP A 92 10.72 8.33 13.53
N GLN A 93 9.59 8.99 13.23
CA GLN A 93 8.57 9.35 14.22
C GLN A 93 7.24 8.63 13.98
N LYS A 94 6.92 8.33 12.72
CA LYS A 94 5.59 7.84 12.34
C LYS A 94 5.61 6.95 11.12
N HIS A 95 4.55 6.17 11.00
CA HIS A 95 4.30 5.35 9.85
C HIS A 95 2.78 5.15 9.68
N TYR A 96 2.31 5.11 8.44
CA TYR A 96 0.89 4.90 8.14
C TYR A 96 0.69 4.44 6.68
N PRO A 97 -0.40 3.70 6.40
CA PRO A 97 -0.71 3.31 5.03
C PRO A 97 -1.06 4.56 4.20
N VAL A 98 -0.50 4.63 3.00
CA VAL A 98 -0.80 5.68 2.01
C VAL A 98 -2.00 5.24 1.18
N ALA A 99 -1.88 4.11 0.49
CA ALA A 99 -2.94 3.53 -0.32
C ALA A 99 -2.79 2.00 -0.43
N PHE A 100 -3.79 1.35 -1.02
CA PHE A 100 -3.74 -0.07 -1.34
C PHE A 100 -4.42 -0.37 -2.67
N ARG A 101 -4.11 -1.54 -3.23
CA ARG A 101 -4.78 -2.13 -4.39
C ARG A 101 -5.09 -3.60 -4.10
N GLN A 102 -6.32 -4.01 -4.41
CA GLN A 102 -6.70 -5.42 -4.33
C GLN A 102 -6.11 -6.18 -5.52
N TYR A 103 -5.32 -7.22 -5.26
CA TYR A 103 -4.91 -8.14 -6.31
C TYR A 103 -6.05 -9.10 -6.64
N TYR A 104 -6.46 -9.13 -7.90
CA TYR A 104 -7.38 -10.12 -8.43
C TYR A 104 -6.59 -11.18 -9.21
N LYS A 105 -6.72 -12.43 -8.77
CA LYS A 105 -5.97 -13.55 -9.34
C LYS A 105 -6.32 -13.74 -10.82
N GLU A 106 -5.32 -13.99 -11.65
CA GLU A 106 -5.53 -14.29 -13.07
C GLU A 106 -6.58 -15.40 -13.26
N GLY A 107 -7.51 -15.18 -14.18
CA GLY A 107 -8.62 -16.08 -14.44
C GLY A 107 -9.77 -16.03 -13.42
N SER A 108 -9.72 -15.17 -12.40
CA SER A 108 -10.88 -14.92 -11.54
C SER A 108 -11.95 -14.09 -12.26
N LYS A 109 -13.18 -14.14 -11.75
CA LYS A 109 -14.28 -13.32 -12.28
C LYS A 109 -13.94 -11.83 -12.18
N GLU A 110 -13.39 -11.41 -11.06
CA GLU A 110 -13.02 -10.02 -10.79
C GLU A 110 -11.88 -9.55 -11.70
N ALA A 111 -10.90 -10.40 -12.00
CA ALA A 111 -9.87 -10.06 -12.98
C ALA A 111 -10.44 -9.88 -14.39
N ALA A 112 -11.47 -10.64 -14.76
CA ALA A 112 -12.17 -10.43 -16.04
C ALA A 112 -13.03 -9.16 -16.05
N GLU A 113 -13.58 -8.77 -14.90
CA GLU A 113 -14.45 -7.59 -14.75
C GLU A 113 -13.66 -6.27 -14.65
N HIS A 114 -12.58 -6.26 -13.87
CA HIS A 114 -11.77 -5.08 -13.59
C HIS A 114 -10.49 -4.99 -14.42
N GLY A 115 -10.19 -6.02 -15.22
CA GLY A 115 -8.91 -6.16 -15.91
C GLY A 115 -7.86 -6.81 -15.02
N PHE A 116 -7.17 -7.82 -15.55
CA PHE A 116 -6.08 -8.47 -14.83
C PHE A 116 -4.87 -7.54 -14.73
N ARG A 117 -4.31 -7.43 -13.53
CA ARG A 117 -3.08 -6.70 -13.24
C ARG A 117 -2.20 -7.54 -12.33
N THR A 118 -0.91 -7.60 -12.63
CA THR A 118 0.07 -8.26 -11.75
C THR A 118 0.29 -7.43 -10.48
N LYS A 119 0.81 -8.05 -9.41
CA LYS A 119 1.17 -7.29 -8.21
C LYS A 119 2.20 -6.19 -8.49
N ILE A 120 3.10 -6.39 -9.47
CA ILE A 120 4.06 -5.37 -9.91
C ILE A 120 3.33 -4.18 -10.53
N GLN A 121 2.35 -4.42 -11.42
CA GLN A 121 1.54 -3.35 -12.00
C GLN A 121 0.75 -2.58 -10.94
N LEU A 122 0.20 -3.28 -9.95
CA LEU A 122 -0.47 -2.64 -8.83
C LEU A 122 0.49 -1.82 -7.95
N ALA A 123 1.74 -2.25 -7.79
CA ALA A 123 2.77 -1.47 -7.10
C ALA A 123 3.16 -0.20 -7.89
N MET A 124 3.27 -0.28 -9.22
CA MET A 124 3.49 0.89 -10.08
C MET A 124 2.35 1.89 -9.97
N GLU A 125 1.09 1.44 -9.92
CA GLU A 125 -0.06 2.32 -9.68
C GLU A 125 -0.02 3.02 -8.32
N LEU A 126 0.58 2.39 -7.30
CA LEU A 126 0.76 2.99 -5.99
C LEU A 126 1.93 3.99 -5.96
N VAL A 127 2.95 3.79 -6.79
CA VAL A 127 3.99 4.79 -7.06
C VAL A 127 3.36 5.99 -7.75
N ASP A 128 2.59 5.78 -8.81
CA ASP A 128 1.89 6.87 -9.53
C ASP A 128 0.97 7.66 -8.61
N ASP A 129 0.25 6.99 -7.71
CA ASP A 129 -0.59 7.62 -6.70
C ASP A 129 0.21 8.47 -5.71
N ALA A 130 1.34 7.97 -5.22
CA ALA A 130 2.20 8.70 -4.29
C ALA A 130 2.90 9.91 -4.96
N GLU A 131 3.36 9.75 -6.21
CA GLU A 131 3.94 10.83 -7.02
C GLU A 131 2.90 11.90 -7.37
N GLY A 132 1.68 11.50 -7.73
CA GLY A 132 0.57 12.42 -7.98
C GLY A 132 0.18 13.25 -6.75
N ARG A 133 0.54 12.77 -5.55
CA ARG A 133 0.39 13.48 -4.27
C ARG A 133 1.66 14.26 -3.86
N GLU A 134 2.67 14.31 -4.73
CA GLU A 134 3.95 15.01 -4.55
C GLU A 134 4.86 14.44 -3.44
N PHE A 135 4.88 13.11 -3.27
CA PHE A 135 5.73 12.46 -2.27
C PHE A 135 7.21 12.89 -2.39
N PRO A 136 7.87 13.33 -1.29
CA PRO A 136 9.22 13.89 -1.37
C PRO A 136 10.35 12.88 -1.19
N GLY A 137 10.03 11.68 -0.70
CA GLY A 137 11.03 10.70 -0.26
C GLY A 137 11.43 9.69 -1.31
N VAL A 138 11.81 8.51 -0.84
CA VAL A 138 12.29 7.38 -1.66
C VAL A 138 11.38 6.17 -1.52
N TYR A 139 11.42 5.26 -2.49
CA TYR A 139 10.67 4.01 -2.45
C TYR A 139 11.53 2.86 -1.98
N VAL A 140 10.96 1.99 -1.15
CA VAL A 140 11.59 0.76 -0.70
C VAL A 140 10.66 -0.41 -0.97
N ALA A 141 11.21 -1.58 -1.25
CA ALA A 141 10.40 -2.75 -1.56
C ALA A 141 11.08 -4.04 -1.06
N ASP A 142 10.27 -5.05 -0.77
CA ASP A 142 10.80 -6.41 -0.59
C ASP A 142 11.45 -6.90 -1.89
N THR A 143 12.40 -7.83 -1.77
CA THR A 143 13.09 -8.45 -2.90
C THR A 143 12.10 -9.07 -3.90
N TRP A 144 10.93 -9.54 -3.46
CA TRP A 144 9.90 -10.07 -4.37
C TRP A 144 9.38 -9.00 -5.34
N PHE A 145 9.25 -7.75 -4.89
CA PHE A 145 8.84 -6.60 -5.70
C PHE A 145 10.01 -5.96 -6.47
N PHE A 146 11.25 -6.24 -6.06
CA PHE A 146 12.46 -5.65 -6.64
C PHE A 146 12.81 -6.26 -8.01
N CYS A 147 12.02 -5.93 -9.03
CA CYS A 147 12.21 -6.31 -10.42
C CYS A 147 12.53 -5.10 -11.31
N LYS A 148 13.11 -5.35 -12.49
CA LYS A 148 13.50 -4.29 -13.44
C LYS A 148 12.33 -3.37 -13.81
N GLU A 149 11.15 -3.94 -14.03
CA GLU A 149 9.94 -3.20 -14.42
C GLU A 149 9.56 -2.14 -13.38
N LEU A 150 9.52 -2.51 -12.09
CA LEU A 150 9.20 -1.57 -11.02
C LEU A 150 10.30 -0.52 -10.82
N VAL A 151 11.57 -0.94 -10.92
CA VAL A 151 12.71 -0.02 -10.79
C VAL A 151 12.71 1.02 -11.90
N ASP A 152 12.58 0.59 -13.16
CA ASP A 152 12.51 1.49 -14.32
C ASP A 152 11.34 2.48 -14.18
N HIS A 153 10.20 2.02 -13.66
CA HIS A 153 9.02 2.86 -13.43
C HIS A 153 9.30 3.96 -12.40
N ILE A 154 9.87 3.59 -11.24
CA ILE A 154 10.21 4.55 -10.18
C ILE A 154 11.27 5.55 -10.64
N GLU A 155 12.32 5.08 -11.33
CA GLU A 155 13.37 5.95 -11.89
C GLU A 155 12.82 6.95 -12.91
N GLY A 156 11.78 6.56 -13.66
CA GLY A 156 11.06 7.43 -14.59
C GLY A 156 10.30 8.59 -13.91
N CYS A 157 9.97 8.48 -12.63
CA CYS A 157 9.17 9.48 -11.89
C CYS A 157 9.99 10.64 -11.29
N SER A 158 11.31 10.71 -11.51
CA SER A 158 12.18 11.84 -11.13
C SER A 158 12.47 12.07 -9.62
N LYS A 159 12.28 11.07 -8.74
CA LYS A 159 12.83 11.08 -7.36
C LYS A 159 13.53 9.77 -6.99
N SER A 160 14.46 9.93 -6.04
CA SER A 160 15.64 9.11 -5.79
C SER A 160 15.37 7.66 -5.34
N GLY A 161 15.88 6.69 -6.10
CA GLY A 161 16.35 5.37 -5.61
C GLY A 161 15.29 4.39 -5.08
N VAL A 162 15.39 3.14 -5.54
CA VAL A 162 14.67 2.00 -4.96
C VAL A 162 15.63 1.24 -4.04
N MET A 163 15.26 1.02 -2.77
CA MET A 163 16.02 0.13 -1.89
C MET A 163 15.33 -1.23 -1.76
N GLY A 164 16.04 -2.31 -2.12
CA GLY A 164 15.65 -3.68 -1.82
C GLY A 164 16.07 -4.05 -0.40
N ALA A 165 15.12 -4.38 0.47
CA ALA A 165 15.44 -4.85 1.81
C ALA A 165 15.75 -6.37 1.77
N LYS A 166 16.94 -6.76 2.23
CA LYS A 166 17.30 -8.17 2.47
C LYS A 166 18.05 -8.29 3.80
N SER A 167 17.98 -9.47 4.42
CA SER A 167 18.83 -9.91 5.54
C SER A 167 20.33 -9.96 5.22
N ASP A 168 20.72 -9.75 3.95
CA ASP A 168 22.09 -9.64 3.47
C ASP A 168 22.15 -8.47 2.49
N PRO A 169 22.57 -7.27 2.93
CA PRO A 169 22.47 -6.04 2.15
C PRO A 169 23.49 -6.10 1.01
N ARG A 170 23.02 -6.44 -0.19
CA ARG A 170 23.79 -6.13 -1.41
C ARG A 170 23.53 -4.67 -1.70
N GLU A 171 24.62 -3.90 -1.67
CA GLU A 171 24.66 -2.46 -1.88
C GLU A 171 23.73 -1.99 -3.01
N LEU A 172 22.95 -0.95 -2.72
CA LEU A 172 22.22 -0.17 -3.71
C LEU A 172 22.77 1.26 -3.66
N GLU A 173 23.21 1.75 -4.82
CA GLU A 173 23.69 3.12 -4.97
C GLU A 173 22.53 4.10 -4.79
N ILE A 174 22.63 4.89 -3.73
CA ILE A 174 21.80 6.08 -3.53
C ILE A 174 22.59 7.26 -4.11
N HIS A 175 21.95 8.07 -4.95
CA HIS A 175 22.47 9.40 -5.27
C HIS A 175 22.51 10.27 -4.00
N GLY A 176 23.61 10.16 -3.26
CA GLY A 176 24.19 11.21 -2.44
C GLY A 176 23.60 11.48 -1.05
N THR A 177 22.58 10.76 -0.58
CA THR A 177 22.07 10.97 0.79
C THR A 177 22.16 9.67 1.60
N PRO A 178 23.05 9.56 2.59
CA PRO A 178 23.17 8.36 3.41
C PRO A 178 21.92 8.21 4.30
N PHE A 179 21.26 7.05 4.22
CA PHE A 179 20.28 6.61 5.20
C PHE A 179 20.97 5.70 6.21
N ILE A 180 20.82 6.02 7.49
CA ILE A 180 21.25 5.17 8.61
C ILE A 180 19.98 4.60 9.22
N PHE A 181 19.88 3.26 9.28
CA PHE A 181 18.86 2.54 10.06
C PHE A 181 19.17 2.64 11.56
#